data_AF-A0A7V0V7Y3-F1
#
_entry.id   AF-A0A7V0V7Y3-F1
#
_cell.length_a   1.000
_cell.length_b   1.000
_cell.length_c   1.000
_cell.angle_alpha   90.00
_cell.angle_beta   90.00
_cell.angle_gamma   90.00
#
_symmetry.space_group_name_H-M   'P 1'
#
loop_
_entity.id
_entity.type
_entity.pdbx_description
1 polymer ?
#
loop_
_entity_poly.entity_id
_entity_poly.type
_entity_poly.pdbx_seq_one_letter_code
_entity_poly.pdbx_strand_id
1 'polypeptide(L)' 'MLNTALVRRKLISLQGYLKELKQLSNISLQEYKSDFTKRRAIERLIQLLVETASDINAHVLIEETGEPPRDYFTSFH' A
#
# COMPACT_ATOMS: atom_id res chain seq x y z
N MET A 1 16.02 -16.34 -2.27
CA MET A 1 16.95 -15.36 -1.66
C MET A 1 16.28 -13.99 -1.70
N LEU A 2 16.23 -13.26 -0.58
CA LEU A 2 15.57 -11.96 -0.49
C LEU A 2 16.01 -11.00 -1.62
N ASN A 3 15.08 -10.71 -2.53
CA ASN A 3 15.27 -9.72 -3.58
C ASN A 3 15.12 -8.29 -3.04
N THR A 4 16.20 -7.77 -2.47
CA THR A 4 16.26 -6.41 -1.90
C THR A 4 15.98 -5.31 -2.92
N ALA A 5 16.29 -5.52 -4.19
CA ALA A 5 15.98 -4.58 -5.26
C ALA A 5 14.47 -4.46 -5.51
N LEU A 6 13.75 -5.58 -5.48
CA LEU A 6 12.28 -5.61 -5.56
C LEU A 6 11.65 -4.87 -4.36
N VAL A 7 12.09 -5.20 -3.14
CA VAL A 7 11.59 -4.56 -1.92
C VAL A 7 11.84 -3.04 -1.96
N ARG A 8 13.05 -2.61 -2.34
CA ARG A 8 13.38 -1.18 -2.46
C ARG A 8 12.49 -0.47 -3.49
N ARG A 9 12.18 -1.08 -4.64
CA ARG A 9 11.27 -0.50 -5.63
C ARG A 9 9.85 -0.33 -5.05
N LYS A 10 9.34 -1.33 -4.34
CA LYS A 10 8.02 -1.25 -3.70
C LYS A 10 7.98 -0.19 -2.59
N LEU A 11 9.05 -0.02 -1.81
CA LEU A 11 9.16 1.05 -0.82
C LEU A 11 9.13 2.45 -1.46
N ILE A 12 9.79 2.63 -2.61
CA ILE A 12 9.71 3.88 -3.37
C ILE A 12 8.28 4.15 -3.85
N SER A 13 7.57 3.12 -4.35
CA SER A 13 6.16 3.24 -4.72
C SER A 13 5.27 3.62 -3.53
N LEU A 14 5.44 2.96 -2.37
CA LEU A 14 4.73 3.32 -1.13
C LEU A 14 4.94 4.78 -0.74
N GLN A 15 6.18 5.26 -0.82
CA GLN A 15 6.49 6.66 -0.52
C GLN A 15 5.79 7.61 -1.50
N GLY A 16 5.72 7.25 -2.78
CA GLY A 16 4.97 7.99 -3.81
C GLY A 16 3.49 8.09 -3.47
N TYR A 17 2.84 6.95 -3.19
CA TYR A 17 1.42 6.91 -2.83
C TYR A 17 1.12 7.69 -1.55
N LEU A 18 1.98 7.61 -0.53
CA LEU A 18 1.82 8.41 0.70
C LEU A 18 1.93 9.90 0.42
N LYS A 19 2.82 10.32 -0.48
CA LYS A 19 2.98 11.72 -0.87
C LYS A 19 1.73 12.24 -1.58
N GLU A 20 1.17 11.47 -2.51
CA GLU A 20 -0.08 11.80 -3.20
C GLU A 20 -1.27 11.85 -2.22
N LEU A 21 -1.39 10.85 -1.32
CA LEU A 21 -2.46 10.82 -0.32
C LEU A 21 -2.38 12.02 0.63
N LYS A 22 -1.16 12.43 1.03
CA LYS A 22 -0.94 13.61 1.86
C LYS A 22 -1.38 14.91 1.18
N GLN A 23 -1.30 15.01 -0.15
CA GLN A 23 -1.83 16.17 -0.88
C GLN A 23 -3.36 16.23 -0.83
N LEU A 24 -4.01 15.08 -0.63
CA LEU A 24 -5.46 14.95 -0.54
C LEU A 24 -5.98 14.88 0.90
N SER A 25 -5.12 14.93 1.93
CA SER A 25 -5.52 14.72 3.32
C SER A 25 -6.27 15.89 3.96
N ASN A 26 -6.22 17.08 3.36
CA ASN A 26 -6.80 18.30 3.94
C ASN A 26 -8.19 18.64 3.39
N ILE A 27 -8.86 17.69 2.72
CA ILE A 27 -10.22 17.89 2.23
C ILE A 27 -11.25 17.67 3.35
N SER A 28 -12.33 18.43 3.31
CA SER A 28 -13.47 18.21 4.20
C SER A 28 -14.26 16.96 3.82
N LEU A 29 -15.03 16.41 4.76
CA LEU A 29 -15.93 15.29 4.49
C LEU A 29 -16.97 15.63 3.40
N GLN A 30 -17.41 16.89 3.33
CA GLN A 30 -18.36 17.33 2.30
C GLN A 30 -17.72 17.29 0.92
N GLU A 31 -16.51 17.84 0.76
CA GLU A 31 -15.76 17.79 -0.50
C GLU A 31 -15.47 16.35 -0.94
N TYR A 32 -15.09 15.48 0.00
CA TYR A 32 -14.90 14.06 -0.26
C TYR A 32 -16.17 13.37 -0.77
N LYS A 33 -17.34 13.74 -0.22
CA LYS A 33 -18.63 13.16 -0.65
C LYS A 33 -19.09 13.70 -2.00
N SER A 34 -18.86 14.99 -2.28
CA SER A 34 -19.34 15.68 -3.48
C SER A 34 -18.48 15.45 -4.72
N ASP A 35 -17.19 15.14 -4.56
CA ASP A 35 -16.26 14.94 -5.68
C ASP A 35 -15.89 13.45 -5.82
N PHE A 36 -16.56 12.76 -6.74
CA PHE A 36 -16.33 11.33 -6.96
C PHE A 36 -14.91 11.02 -7.46
N THR A 37 -14.27 11.97 -8.16
CA THR A 37 -12.92 11.80 -8.71
C THR A 37 -11.91 11.81 -7.57
N LYS A 38 -11.99 12.80 -6.66
CA LYS A 38 -11.15 12.86 -5.46
C LYS A 38 -11.37 11.64 -4.57
N ARG A 39 -12.63 11.23 -4.37
CA ARG A 39 -12.97 10.03 -3.59
C ARG A 39 -12.29 8.78 -4.16
N ARG A 40 -12.45 8.52 -5.46
CA ARG A 40 -11.83 7.36 -6.12
C ARG A 40 -10.30 7.41 -6.07
N ALA A 41 -9.70 8.59 -6.21
CA ALA A 41 -8.26 8.75 -6.08
C ALA A 41 -7.77 8.35 -4.67
N ILE A 42 -8.45 8.83 -3.62
CA ILE A 42 -8.14 8.50 -2.23
C ILE A 42 -8.30 6.99 -1.98
N GLU A 43 -9.43 6.41 -2.38
CA GLU A 43 -9.71 4.97 -2.23
C GLU A 43 -8.64 4.13 -2.94
N ARG A 44 -8.26 4.50 -4.17
CA ARG A 44 -7.21 3.79 -4.92
C ARG A 44 -5.84 3.91 -4.26
N LEU A 45 -5.49 5.09 -3.73
CA LEU A 45 -4.23 5.28 -3.01
C LEU A 45 -4.17 4.40 -1.76
N ILE A 46 -5.25 4.32 -0.98
CA ILE A 46 -5.32 3.44 0.20
C ILE A 46 -5.18 1.98 -0.21
N GLN A 47 -5.87 1.54 -1.26
CA GLN A 47 -5.75 0.19 -1.78
C GLN A 47 -4.30 -0.14 -2.20
N LEU A 48 -3.66 0.75 -2.97
CA LEU A 48 -2.27 0.59 -3.42
C LEU A 48 -1.29 0.51 -2.25
N LEU A 49 -1.51 1.29 -1.18
CA LEU A 49 -0.68 1.25 0.02
C LEU A 49 -0.73 -0.11 0.69
N VAL A 50 -1.94 -0.64 0.92
CA VAL A 50 -2.13 -1.94 1.59
C VAL A 50 -1.63 -3.09 0.72
N GLU A 51 -1.95 -3.09 -0.57
CA GLU A 51 -1.46 -4.11 -1.53
C GLU A 51 0.07 -4.13 -1.57
N THR A 52 0.71 -2.97 -1.74
CA THR A 52 2.17 -2.89 -1.88
C THR A 52 2.90 -3.29 -0.60
N ALA A 53 2.38 -2.91 0.56
CA ALA A 53 2.95 -3.32 1.84
C ALA A 53 2.79 -4.83 2.07
N SER A 54 1.62 -5.39 1.75
CA SER A 54 1.37 -6.83 1.86
C SER A 54 2.27 -7.64 0.92
N ASP A 55 2.51 -7.15 -0.29
CA ASP A 55 3.44 -7.79 -1.24
C ASP A 55 4.88 -7.82 -0.72
N ILE A 56 5.33 -6.75 -0.06
CA ILE A 56 6.67 -6.72 0.57
C ILE A 56 6.72 -7.78 1.66
N ASN A 57 5.71 -7.82 2.52
CA ASN A 57 5.67 -8.77 3.62
C ASN A 57 5.61 -10.21 3.13
N ALA A 58 4.79 -10.51 2.13
CA ALA A 58 4.72 -11.84 1.53
C ALA A 58 6.08 -12.27 0.95
N HIS A 59 6.78 -11.36 0.27
CA HIS A 59 8.11 -11.62 -0.26
C HIS A 59 9.12 -11.93 0.86
N VAL A 60 9.07 -11.20 1.98
CA VAL A 60 9.93 -11.47 3.14
C VAL A 60 9.57 -12.81 3.79
N LEU A 61 8.28 -13.07 4.03
CA LEU A 61 7.80 -14.26 4.72
C LEU A 61 8.13 -15.55 3.95
N ILE A 62 7.92 -15.56 2.62
CA ILE A 62 8.26 -16.70 1.76
C ILE A 62 9.76 -16.99 1.82
N GLU A 63 10.58 -15.94 1.89
CA GLU A 63 12.03 -16.08 1.95
C GLU A 63 12.52 -16.57 3.32
N GLU A 64 11.82 -16.24 4.41
CA GLU A 64 12.16 -16.68 5.77
C GLU A 64 11.60 -18.06 6.13
N THR A 65 10.37 -18.37 5.67
CA THR A 65 9.61 -19.54 6.12
C THR A 65 9.32 -20.56 5.02
N GLY A 66 9.43 -20.16 3.75
CA GLY A 66 9.01 -20.97 2.61
C GLY A 66 7.49 -20.97 2.36
N GLU A 67 6.70 -20.32 3.21
CA GLU A 67 5.24 -20.27 3.11
C GLU A 67 4.73 -18.85 2.82
N PRO A 68 3.74 -18.68 1.94
CA PRO A 68 3.07 -17.39 1.77
C PRO A 68 2.10 -17.12 2.93
N PRO A 69 1.78 -15.84 3.22
CA PRO A 69 0.76 -15.52 4.20
C PRO A 69 -0.62 -16.02 3.71
N ARG A 70 -1.50 -16.37 4.66
CA ARG A 70 -2.84 -16.90 4.36
C ARG A 70 -3.79 -15.84 3.81
N ASP A 71 -3.58 -14.60 4.22
CA ASP A 71 -4.33 -13.42 3.83
C ASP A 71 -3.50 -12.14 4.07
N TYR A 72 -4.06 -10.98 3.72
CA TYR A 72 -3.36 -9.71 3.94
C TYR A 72 -3.06 -9.43 5.41
N PHE A 73 -3.94 -9.82 6.33
CA PHE A 73 -3.76 -9.54 7.77
C PHE A 73 -2.57 -10.33 8.34
N THR A 74 -2.50 -11.61 8.04
CA THR A 74 -1.41 -12.52 8.44
C THR A 74 -0.07 -12.16 7.79
N SER A 75 -0.04 -11.34 6.74
CA SER A 75 1.23 -10.83 6.23
C SER A 75 1.93 -9.86 7.21
N PHE A 76 1.23 -9.28 8.19
CA PHE A 76 1.81 -8.33 9.15
C PHE A 76 2.11 -8.92 10.54
N HIS A 77 1.87 -10.22 10.75
CA HIS A 77 1.97 -10.93 12.04
C HIS A 77 2.83 -12.18 11.92
#